data_AF-A0A2G2Z0M7-F1
#
_entry.id   AF-A0A2G2Z0M7-F1
#
_cell.length_a   1.000
_cell.length_b   1.000
_cell.length_c   1.000
_cell.angle_alpha   90.00
_cell.angle_beta   90.00
_cell.angle_gamma   90.00
#
_symmetry.space_group_name_H-M   'P 1'
#
loop_
_entity.id
_entity.type
_entity.pdbx_description
1 polymer ?
#
loop_
_entity_poly.entity_id
_entity_poly.type
_entity_poly.pdbx_seq_one_letter_code
_entity_poly.pdbx_strand_id
1 'polypeptide(L)'
;MCIPLRIAEYDKSTKAVTVLLRGLAFANGVALSKDKSIILVAENSTGRILRFWLKDPHAGQHYTFIDPTEYPNNIGRKSKWEFWVALHSKRLWQAHVNAIKLNEDDQVLEVLEDIESKTLEFTSEAEEKNNKLWIGSIMVPFVRVYGLS
;
A
#
# COMPACT_ATOMS: atom_id res chain seq x y z
N MET A 1 -27.12 2.02 6.46
CA MET A 1 -26.20 3.17 6.33
C MET A 1 -24.78 2.61 6.43
N CYS A 2 -24.00 2.65 5.36
CA CYS A 2 -22.64 2.11 5.36
C CYS A 2 -21.72 3.05 6.15
N ILE A 3 -21.00 2.54 7.15
CA ILE A 3 -20.05 3.36 7.91
C ILE A 3 -18.89 3.71 6.96
N PRO A 4 -18.58 5.01 6.72
CA PRO A 4 -17.46 5.38 5.87
C PRO A 4 -16.15 4.87 6.48
N LEU A 5 -15.29 4.31 5.63
CA LEU A 5 -14.01 3.77 6.05
C LEU A 5 -13.07 4.91 6.49
N ARG A 6 -12.09 4.55 7.32
CA ARG A 6 -11.32 5.50 8.13
C ARG A 6 -9.90 5.02 8.41
N ILE A 7 -8.99 5.96 8.65
CA ILE A 7 -7.74 5.72 9.37
C ILE A 7 -7.95 6.11 10.82
N ALA A 8 -7.49 5.25 11.73
CA ALA A 8 -7.54 5.51 13.15
C ALA A 8 -6.17 5.22 13.79
N GLU A 9 -5.82 6.05 14.75
CA GLU A 9 -4.72 5.83 15.67
C GLU A 9 -5.27 5.19 16.94
N TYR A 10 -4.53 4.22 17.48
CA TYR A 10 -4.83 3.60 18.76
C TYR A 10 -3.67 3.82 19.73
N ASP A 11 -3.95 4.51 20.83
CA ASP A 11 -2.99 4.70 21.90
C ASP A 11 -3.06 3.52 22.87
N LYS A 12 -1.98 2.74 22.93
CA LYS A 12 -1.88 1.55 23.78
C LYS A 12 -1.90 1.86 25.28
N SER A 13 -1.45 3.06 25.68
CA SER A 13 -1.34 3.47 27.09
C SER A 13 -2.70 3.89 27.64
N THR A 14 -3.43 4.72 26.89
CA THR A 14 -4.75 5.25 27.29
C THR A 14 -5.92 4.39 26.82
N LYS A 15 -5.67 3.44 25.90
CA LYS A 15 -6.70 2.63 25.20
C LYS A 15 -7.64 3.47 24.33
N ALA A 16 -7.30 4.72 24.05
CA ALA A 16 -8.09 5.61 23.23
C ALA A 16 -7.90 5.30 21.73
N VAL A 17 -8.98 5.50 20.96
CA VAL A 17 -8.96 5.46 19.49
C VAL A 17 -9.29 6.85 18.96
N THR A 18 -8.36 7.42 18.19
CA THR A 18 -8.55 8.71 17.53
C THR A 18 -8.73 8.47 16.04
N VAL A 19 -9.82 8.97 15.46
CA VAL A 19 -10.02 8.89 14.00
C VAL A 19 -9.26 10.03 13.34
N LEU A 20 -8.31 9.69 12.47
CA LEU A 20 -7.45 10.65 11.78
C LEU A 20 -8.06 11.11 10.45
N LEU A 21 -8.69 10.19 9.70
CA LEU A 21 -9.28 10.44 8.39
C LEU A 21 -10.54 9.60 8.20
N ARG A 22 -11.55 10.12 7.51
CA ARG A 22 -12.82 9.45 7.19
C ARG A 22 -13.14 9.61 5.70
N GLY A 23 -14.09 8.80 5.22
CA GLY A 23 -14.64 8.95 3.87
C GLY A 23 -13.80 8.25 2.81
N LEU A 24 -12.96 7.30 3.21
CA LEU A 24 -12.10 6.55 2.29
C LEU A 24 -12.89 5.53 1.50
N ALA A 25 -12.57 5.39 0.22
CA ALA A 25 -13.18 4.41 -0.67
C ALA A 25 -12.37 3.10 -0.66
N PHE A 26 -12.78 2.17 0.22
CA PHE A 26 -12.10 0.89 0.46
C PHE A 26 -10.62 1.06 0.83
N ALA A 27 -10.37 1.58 2.04
CA ALA A 27 -9.02 1.70 2.62
C ALA A 27 -8.44 0.31 2.89
N ASN A 28 -7.58 -0.16 2.00
CA ASN A 28 -7.12 -1.55 1.97
C ASN A 28 -5.78 -1.72 2.67
N GLY A 29 -4.80 -0.87 2.32
CA GLY A 29 -3.46 -0.86 2.90
C GLY A 29 -3.13 0.45 3.62
N VAL A 30 -2.27 0.38 4.63
CA VAL A 30 -1.79 1.56 5.37
C VAL A 30 -0.33 1.37 5.78
N ALA A 31 0.49 2.41 5.64
CA ALA A 31 1.87 2.41 6.13
C ALA A 31 2.26 3.76 6.74
N LEU A 32 2.88 3.72 7.92
CA LEU A 32 3.42 4.90 8.61
C LEU A 32 4.90 5.10 8.24
N SER A 33 5.31 6.30 7.85
CA SER A 33 6.73 6.61 7.63
C SER A 33 7.58 6.37 8.89
N LYS A 34 8.88 6.11 8.73
CA LYS A 34 9.75 5.80 9.89
C LYS A 34 9.86 6.97 10.88
N ASP A 35 9.82 8.20 10.38
CA ASP A 35 9.86 9.42 11.18
C ASP A 35 8.47 9.90 11.65
N LYS A 36 7.42 9.12 11.38
CA LYS A 36 6.03 9.39 11.78
C LYS A 36 5.52 10.75 11.28
N SER A 37 5.96 11.17 10.10
CA SER A 37 5.52 12.42 9.47
C SER A 37 4.33 12.22 8.55
N ILE A 38 4.21 11.05 7.90
CA ILE A 38 3.13 10.73 6.97
C ILE A 38 2.57 9.33 7.16
N ILE A 39 1.34 9.15 6.70
CA ILE A 39 0.70 7.86 6.48
C ILE A 39 0.41 7.74 4.98
N LEU A 40 0.83 6.64 4.36
CA LEU A 40 0.33 6.24 3.05
C LEU A 40 -0.89 5.34 3.22
N VAL A 41 -1.90 5.54 2.39
CA VAL A 41 -3.14 4.75 2.39
C VAL A 41 -3.43 4.28 0.97
N ALA A 42 -3.62 2.98 0.79
CA ALA A 42 -4.13 2.41 -0.46
C ALA A 42 -5.65 2.52 -0.47
N GLU A 43 -6.17 3.47 -1.25
CA GLU A 43 -7.60 3.65 -1.49
C GLU A 43 -8.00 2.83 -2.72
N ASN A 44 -8.44 1.60 -2.45
CA ASN A 44 -8.58 0.60 -3.49
C ASN A 44 -9.63 0.96 -4.53
N SER A 45 -10.83 1.37 -4.11
CA SER A 45 -11.95 1.58 -5.04
C SER A 45 -11.76 2.78 -5.96
N THR A 46 -10.89 3.73 -5.60
CA THR A 46 -10.50 4.85 -6.49
C THR A 46 -9.22 4.57 -7.27
N GLY A 47 -8.51 3.47 -6.97
CA GLY A 47 -7.23 3.14 -7.60
C GLY A 47 -6.05 3.97 -7.10
N ARG A 48 -6.18 4.72 -6.00
CA ARG A 48 -5.21 5.73 -5.58
C ARG A 48 -4.42 5.31 -4.36
N ILE A 49 -3.21 5.83 -4.26
CA ILE A 49 -2.47 5.89 -3.01
C ILE A 49 -2.56 7.33 -2.52
N LEU A 50 -3.03 7.51 -1.29
CA LEU A 50 -3.13 8.80 -0.64
C LEU A 50 -1.95 8.99 0.31
N ARG A 51 -1.43 10.21 0.40
CA ARG A 51 -0.51 10.63 1.45
C ARG A 51 -1.26 11.52 2.42
N PHE A 52 -1.28 11.15 3.69
CA PHE A 52 -1.86 11.91 4.79
C PHE A 52 -0.76 12.40 5.73
N TRP A 53 -0.72 13.71 6.01
CA TRP A 53 0.32 14.34 6.82
C TRP A 53 -0.06 14.36 8.31
N LEU A 54 0.86 13.93 9.16
CA LEU A 54 0.70 13.93 10.62
C LEU A 54 1.33 15.14 11.30
N LYS A 55 2.22 15.86 10.61
CA LYS A 55 3.01 16.95 11.16
C LYS A 55 2.82 18.22 10.34
N ASP A 56 3.08 19.35 11.01
CA ASP A 56 3.08 20.67 10.39
C ASP A 56 4.09 20.75 9.22
N PRO A 57 3.82 21.61 8.22
CA PRO A 57 2.71 22.57 8.14
C PRO A 57 1.41 21.99 7.53
N HIS A 58 1.40 20.72 7.14
CA HIS A 58 0.27 20.11 6.41
C HIS A 58 -0.57 19.16 7.26
N ALA A 59 -0.41 19.19 8.59
CA ALA A 59 -1.06 18.25 9.51
C ALA A 59 -2.58 18.14 9.24
N GLY A 60 -3.06 16.91 9.10
CA GLY A 60 -4.47 16.61 8.83
C GLY A 60 -4.88 16.69 7.36
N GLN A 61 -4.01 17.15 6.46
CA GLN A 61 -4.29 17.18 5.02
C GLN A 61 -3.90 15.85 4.36
N HIS A 62 -4.62 15.48 3.31
CA HIS A 62 -4.22 14.40 2.41
C HIS A 62 -4.39 14.79 0.94
N TYR A 63 -3.56 14.17 0.10
CA TYR A 63 -3.60 14.33 -1.35
C TYR A 63 -3.34 12.98 -2.02
N THR A 64 -3.67 12.88 -3.30
CA THR A 64 -3.23 11.73 -4.11
C THR A 64 -1.73 11.81 -4.26
N PHE A 65 -1.06 10.74 -3.80
CA PHE A 65 0.38 10.56 -3.89
C PHE A 65 0.74 9.94 -5.24
N ILE A 66 0.03 8.87 -5.63
CA ILE A 66 0.14 8.27 -6.96
C ILE A 66 -1.17 7.55 -7.32
N ASP A 67 -1.44 7.45 -8.62
CA ASP A 67 -2.58 6.71 -9.20
C ASP A 67 -2.03 5.57 -10.08
N PRO A 68 -1.70 4.41 -9.49
CA PRO A 68 -1.19 3.26 -10.24
C PRO A 68 -2.21 2.71 -11.23
N THR A 69 -1.70 2.02 -12.26
CA THR A 69 -2.54 1.42 -13.31
C THR A 69 -3.50 0.36 -12.73
N GLU A 70 -3.05 -0.41 -11.74
CA GLU A 70 -3.77 -1.46 -11.03
C GLU A 70 -4.39 -0.97 -9.71
N TYR A 71 -5.19 -1.82 -9.05
CA TYR A 71 -5.79 -1.47 -7.78
C TYR A 71 -4.82 -1.68 -6.61
N PRO A 72 -4.57 -0.66 -5.77
CA PRO A 72 -3.62 -0.77 -4.69
C PRO A 72 -4.17 -1.60 -3.51
N ASN A 73 -3.27 -2.35 -2.88
CA ASN A 73 -3.53 -3.26 -1.78
C ASN A 73 -2.60 -2.94 -0.59
N ASN A 74 -2.19 -3.92 0.22
CA ASN A 74 -1.34 -3.66 1.37
C ASN A 74 -0.05 -2.91 1.00
N ILE A 75 0.40 -2.05 1.92
CA ILE A 75 1.61 -1.24 1.77
C ILE A 75 2.63 -1.71 2.82
N GLY A 76 3.75 -2.24 2.36
CA GLY A 76 4.89 -2.64 3.20
C GLY A 76 5.96 -1.56 3.24
N ARG A 77 6.32 -1.07 4.43
CA ARG A 77 7.44 -0.12 4.57
C ARG A 77 8.78 -0.86 4.59
N LYS A 78 9.70 -0.48 3.69
CA LYS A 78 11.09 -0.96 3.70
C LYS A 78 12.00 -0.06 4.53
N SER A 79 12.10 1.22 4.16
CA SER A 79 13.07 2.15 4.76
C SER A 79 12.37 3.40 5.33
N LYS A 80 13.08 4.51 5.53
CA LYS A 80 12.44 5.76 5.99
C LYS A 80 11.34 6.20 5.03
N TRP A 81 11.60 6.01 3.73
CA TRP A 81 10.81 6.57 2.63
C TRP A 81 10.56 5.60 1.49
N GLU A 82 11.07 4.37 1.55
CA GLU A 82 10.74 3.34 0.57
C GLU A 82 9.57 2.47 1.05
N PHE A 83 8.59 2.31 0.16
CA PHE A 83 7.39 1.51 0.39
C PHE A 83 7.16 0.58 -0.79
N TRP A 84 6.87 -0.68 -0.50
CA TRP A 84 6.27 -1.60 -1.46
C TRP A 84 4.77 -1.53 -1.37
N VAL A 85 4.10 -1.52 -2.50
CA VAL A 85 2.65 -1.54 -2.60
C VAL A 85 2.28 -2.77 -3.41
N ALA A 86 1.55 -3.68 -2.79
CA ALA A 86 0.93 -4.77 -3.50
C ALA A 86 -0.15 -4.21 -4.43
N LEU A 87 -0.16 -4.66 -5.68
CA LEU A 87 -1.12 -4.28 -6.69
C LEU A 87 -1.88 -5.51 -7.13
N HIS A 88 -3.20 -5.38 -7.28
CA HIS A 88 -4.01 -6.43 -7.88
C HIS A 88 -4.69 -5.93 -9.13
N SER A 89 -4.83 -6.86 -10.07
CA SER A 89 -5.30 -6.54 -11.39
C SER A 89 -6.74 -6.02 -11.43
N LYS A 90 -6.99 -5.06 -12.33
CA LYS A 90 -8.33 -4.66 -12.76
C LYS A 90 -8.99 -5.68 -13.71
N ARG A 91 -8.25 -6.66 -14.24
CA ARG A 91 -8.67 -7.60 -15.29
C ARG A 91 -8.15 -9.00 -14.97
N LEU A 92 -8.97 -10.04 -15.04
CA LEU A 92 -8.56 -11.37 -14.53
C LEU A 92 -7.62 -12.17 -15.47
N TRP A 93 -7.19 -11.63 -16.62
CA TRP A 93 -6.57 -12.42 -17.71
C TRP A 93 -5.52 -11.67 -18.57
N GLN A 94 -4.82 -10.67 -18.04
CA GLN A 94 -3.77 -9.95 -18.77
C GLN A 94 -2.45 -9.94 -17.97
N ALA A 95 -1.37 -9.41 -18.56
CA ALA A 95 -0.17 -9.10 -17.81
C ALA A 95 -0.50 -7.98 -16.79
N HIS A 96 -0.04 -8.13 -15.56
CA HIS A 96 -0.37 -7.21 -14.47
C HIS A 96 0.84 -6.86 -13.63
N VAL A 97 0.90 -5.59 -13.22
CA VAL A 97 1.83 -5.18 -12.17
C VAL A 97 1.34 -5.77 -10.84
N ASN A 98 2.22 -6.48 -10.16
CA ASN A 98 1.96 -7.14 -8.88
C ASN A 98 2.43 -6.33 -7.69
N ALA A 99 3.50 -5.56 -7.87
CA ALA A 99 3.96 -4.64 -6.86
C ALA A 99 4.73 -3.48 -7.47
N ILE A 100 4.65 -2.33 -6.82
CA ILE A 100 5.51 -1.17 -7.12
C ILE A 100 6.24 -0.74 -5.86
N LYS A 101 7.46 -0.25 -6.04
CA LYS A 101 8.24 0.38 -4.99
C LYS A 101 8.24 1.89 -5.16
N LEU A 102 7.91 2.61 -4.11
CA LEU A 102 7.78 4.06 -4.09
C LEU A 102 8.80 4.70 -3.16
N ASN A 103 9.28 5.89 -3.49
CA ASN A 103 10.14 6.72 -2.62
C ASN A 103 9.37 7.92 -2.01
N GLU A 104 10.08 8.88 -1.41
CA GLU A 104 9.46 10.10 -0.86
C GLU A 104 8.98 11.10 -1.90
N ASP A 105 9.51 11.08 -3.11
CA ASP A 105 9.25 12.08 -4.14
C ASP A 105 8.16 11.65 -5.14
N ASP A 106 7.29 10.73 -4.71
CA ASP A 106 6.18 10.20 -5.50
C ASP A 106 6.67 9.38 -6.73
N GLN A 107 7.94 8.92 -6.70
CA GLN A 107 8.55 8.18 -7.80
C GLN A 107 8.44 6.68 -7.62
N VAL A 108 8.17 5.97 -8.72
CA VAL A 108 8.26 4.51 -8.80
C VAL A 108 9.73 4.13 -9.04
N LEU A 109 10.33 3.48 -8.06
CA LEU A 109 11.71 2.98 -8.13
C LEU A 109 11.81 1.63 -8.83
N GLU A 110 10.81 0.79 -8.65
CA GLU A 110 10.80 -0.59 -9.11
C GLU A 110 9.38 -1.06 -9.40
N VAL A 111 9.23 -1.89 -10.43
CA VAL A 111 7.96 -2.48 -10.85
C VAL A 111 8.16 -3.98 -10.97
N LEU A 112 7.34 -4.76 -10.28
CA LEU A 112 7.28 -6.21 -10.46
C LEU A 112 6.05 -6.58 -11.28
N GLU A 113 6.26 -7.12 -12.47
CA GLU A 113 5.21 -7.54 -13.40
C GLU A 113 5.14 -9.06 -13.52
N ASP A 114 3.92 -9.60 -13.63
CA ASP A 114 3.71 -10.97 -14.14
C ASP A 114 3.27 -10.87 -15.60
N ILE A 115 4.24 -10.93 -16.51
CA ILE A 115 4.01 -10.80 -17.96
C ILE A 115 3.32 -12.04 -18.52
N GLU A 116 3.51 -13.22 -17.90
CA GLU A 116 2.93 -14.46 -18.39
C GLU A 116 1.49 -14.68 -17.93
N SER A 117 1.00 -13.90 -16.95
CA SER A 117 -0.37 -13.97 -16.40
C SER A 117 -0.76 -15.36 -15.87
N LYS A 118 0.24 -16.21 -15.57
CA LYS A 118 0.05 -17.61 -15.17
C LYS A 118 0.32 -17.84 -13.69
N THR A 119 0.85 -16.84 -12.98
CA THR A 119 1.46 -17.09 -11.68
C THR A 119 0.88 -16.26 -10.54
N LEU A 120 0.61 -14.99 -10.70
CA LEU A 120 0.14 -14.15 -9.59
C LEU A 120 -1.36 -13.87 -9.68
N GLU A 121 -2.15 -14.78 -9.12
CA GLU A 121 -3.54 -14.48 -8.78
C GLU A 121 -3.58 -13.66 -7.49
N PHE A 122 -4.04 -12.41 -7.59
CA PHE A 122 -4.39 -11.53 -6.47
C PHE A 122 -3.28 -11.30 -5.42
N THR A 123 -2.29 -10.49 -5.77
CA THR A 123 -1.27 -10.05 -4.82
C THR A 123 -1.91 -9.19 -3.72
N SER A 124 -1.85 -9.68 -2.48
CA SER A 124 -2.40 -8.99 -1.32
C SER A 124 -1.32 -8.21 -0.58
N GLU A 125 -0.09 -8.72 -0.55
CA GLU A 125 0.99 -8.18 0.26
C GLU A 125 2.35 -8.34 -0.43
N ALA A 126 3.21 -7.35 -0.27
CA ALA A 126 4.59 -7.34 -0.73
C ALA A 126 5.49 -6.72 0.35
N GLU A 127 6.48 -7.46 0.82
CA GLU A 127 7.43 -7.02 1.85
C GLU A 127 8.87 -7.33 1.41
N GLU A 128 9.74 -6.32 1.42
CA GLU A 128 11.17 -6.51 1.16
C GLU A 128 11.93 -6.78 2.47
N LYS A 129 12.63 -7.92 2.52
CA LYS A 129 13.45 -8.31 3.65
C LYS A 129 14.61 -9.21 3.21
N ASN A 130 15.82 -8.90 3.70
CA ASN A 130 17.05 -9.65 3.41
C ASN A 130 17.31 -9.78 1.90
N ASN A 131 17.18 -8.68 1.17
CA ASN A 131 17.37 -8.60 -0.29
C ASN A 131 16.43 -9.54 -1.09
N LYS A 132 15.26 -9.80 -0.52
CA LYS A 132 14.20 -10.62 -1.13
C LYS A 132 12.87 -9.91 -0.99
N LEU A 133 12.03 -10.00 -2.00
CA LEU A 133 10.65 -9.57 -1.97
C LEU A 133 9.76 -10.77 -1.68
N TRP A 134 9.05 -10.71 -0.56
CA TRP A 134 8.11 -11.71 -0.08
C TRP A 134 6.71 -11.29 -0.50
N ILE A 135 6.01 -12.17 -1.22
CA ILE A 135 4.71 -11.88 -1.79
C ILE A 135 3.68 -12.86 -1.26
N GLY A 136 2.63 -12.31 -0.66
CA GLY A 136 1.45 -13.03 -0.20
C GLY A 136 0.28 -12.83 -1.16
N SER A 137 -0.55 -13.88 -1.28
CA SER A 137 -1.82 -13.83 -1.98
C SER A 137 -2.87 -14.59 -1.18
N ILE A 138 -4.11 -14.11 -1.21
CA ILE A 138 -5.26 -14.77 -0.59
C ILE A 138 -5.82 -15.92 -1.45
N MET A 139 -5.36 -16.03 -2.70
CA MET A 139 -5.86 -17.00 -3.68
C MET A 139 -5.01 -18.26 -3.77
N VAL A 140 -3.79 -18.24 -3.22
CA VAL A 140 -2.83 -19.36 -3.34
C VAL A 140 -2.34 -19.82 -1.97
N PRO A 141 -2.08 -21.13 -1.76
CA PRO A 141 -1.71 -21.68 -0.47
C PRO A 141 -0.19 -21.62 -0.20
N PHE A 142 0.53 -20.67 -0.77
CA PHE A 142 1.99 -20.53 -0.63
C PHE A 142 2.45 -19.08 -0.73
N VAL A 143 3.63 -18.79 -0.15
CA VAL A 143 4.30 -17.49 -0.28
C VAL A 143 5.29 -17.56 -1.45
N ARG A 144 5.34 -16.50 -2.25
CA ARG A 144 6.35 -16.36 -3.31
C ARG A 144 7.50 -15.49 -2.81
N VAL A 145 8.71 -15.79 -3.28
CA VAL A 145 9.93 -15.08 -2.89
C VAL A 145 10.73 -14.78 -4.13
N TYR A 146 11.01 -13.50 -4.35
CA TYR A 146 11.85 -13.02 -5.46
C TYR A 146 13.16 -12.48 -4.90
N GLY A 147 14.28 -12.81 -5.54
CA GLY A 147 15.56 -12.18 -5.23
C GLY A 147 15.59 -10.78 -5.84
N LEU A 148 16.00 -9.78 -5.06
CA LEU A 148 16.28 -8.44 -5.57
C LEU A 148 17.77 -8.38 -5.91
N SER A 149 18.12 -7.85 -7.08
CA SER A 149 19.51 -7.72 -7.54
C SER A 149 20.09 -6.36 -7.20
#